data_AF-A0A9X4S562-F1
#
_entry.id   AF-A0A9X4S562-F1
#
_cell.length_a   1.000
_cell.length_b   1.000
_cell.length_c   1.000
_cell.angle_alpha   90.00
_cell.angle_beta   90.00
_cell.angle_gamma   90.00
#
_symmetry.space_group_name_H-M   'P 1'
#
loop_
_entity.id
_entity.type
_entity.pdbx_description
1 polymer ?
#
loop_
_entity_poly.entity_id
_entity_poly.type
_entity_poly.pdbx_seq_one_letter_code
_entity_poly.pdbx_strand_id
1 'polypeptide(L)'
;MLEEYFFLVASKTIPMQHMTLDNKLSVAAIIISILAILGSFFTVFWQGRQSANRQKIDLESIFYKDIYWDYLVKKLPESRNFVQHNTVENRITGTDNIIDELNNIRRDSLFFKFTNENFYEEICEKLQNLEDKYVKADKMILEKYDEFNLEVDEMLTEIYDMITSKYTGSDTDKS
;
A
#
# COMPACT_ATOMS: atom_id res chain seq x y z
N MET A 1 20.32 27.33 12.21
CA MET A 1 20.73 27.40 13.63
C MET A 1 22.05 26.68 13.91
N LEU A 2 22.27 25.42 13.51
CA LEU A 2 23.56 24.73 13.71
C LEU A 2 24.71 25.28 12.84
N GLU A 3 24.42 25.72 11.62
CA GLU A 3 25.44 26.25 10.69
C GLU A 3 26.07 27.57 11.16
N GLU A 4 25.26 28.51 11.67
CA GLU A 4 25.77 29.79 12.19
C GLU A 4 26.63 29.60 13.44
N TYR A 5 26.28 28.65 14.32
CA TYR A 5 27.04 28.38 15.53
C TYR A 5 28.40 27.75 15.21
N PHE A 6 28.46 26.87 14.22
CA PHE A 6 29.72 26.25 13.80
C PHE A 6 30.64 27.22 13.06
N PHE A 7 30.09 28.13 12.26
CA PHE A 7 30.84 29.20 11.61
C PHE A 7 31.47 30.18 12.62
N LEU A 8 30.71 30.51 13.69
CA LEU A 8 31.20 31.32 14.80
C LEU A 8 32.31 30.63 15.61
N VAL A 9 32.24 29.31 15.80
CA VAL A 9 33.27 28.54 16.51
C VAL A 9 34.53 28.38 15.65
N ALA A 10 34.40 28.08 14.35
CA ALA A 10 35.53 27.90 13.43
C ALA A 10 36.28 29.21 13.14
N SER A 11 35.58 30.34 13.06
CA SER A 11 36.22 31.66 12.88
C SER A 11 36.99 32.13 14.11
N LYS A 12 36.63 31.65 15.30
CA LYS A 12 37.26 32.03 16.58
C LYS A 12 38.53 31.23 16.89
N THR A 13 38.71 30.04 16.31
CA THR A 13 39.87 29.17 16.57
C THR A 13 41.06 29.37 15.63
N ILE A 14 40.89 30.10 14.51
CA ILE A 14 41.96 30.37 13.55
C ILE A 14 42.47 31.81 13.78
N PRO A 15 43.75 32.03 14.17
CA PRO A 15 44.29 33.36 14.42
C PRO A 15 44.40 34.18 13.11
N MET A 16 43.35 34.93 12.76
CA MET A 16 43.27 35.74 11.53
C MET A 16 44.02 37.10 11.59
N GLN A 17 44.78 37.37 12.65
CA GLN A 17 45.35 38.70 12.91
C GLN A 17 46.56 39.07 12.02
N HIS A 18 47.19 38.13 11.31
CA HIS A 18 48.37 38.40 10.46
C HIS A 18 48.21 38.02 8.96
N MET A 19 46.99 37.76 8.47
CA MET A 19 46.74 37.40 7.06
C MET A 19 46.40 38.60 6.17
N THR A 20 46.98 38.64 4.96
CA THR A 20 46.53 39.49 3.85
C THR A 20 45.08 39.14 3.47
N LEU A 21 44.36 40.10 2.88
CA LEU A 21 42.94 39.95 2.53
C LEU A 21 42.69 38.71 1.63
N ASP A 22 43.61 38.45 0.71
CA ASP A 22 43.56 37.32 -0.22
C ASP A 22 43.64 35.95 0.50
N ASN A 23 44.42 35.87 1.58
CA ASN A 23 44.53 34.66 2.38
C ASN A 23 43.25 34.39 3.17
N LYS A 24 42.55 35.45 3.63
CA LYS A 24 41.26 35.31 4.34
C LYS A 24 40.16 34.80 3.41
N LEU A 25 40.12 35.30 2.18
CA LEU A 25 39.19 34.84 1.14
C LEU A 25 39.44 33.37 0.78
N SER A 26 40.71 32.99 0.63
CA SER A 26 41.10 31.62 0.32
C SER A 26 40.72 30.63 1.43
N VAL A 27 40.91 30.99 2.70
CA VAL A 27 40.50 30.17 3.85
C VAL A 27 38.98 30.03 3.94
N ALA A 28 38.23 31.11 3.70
CA ALA A 28 36.76 31.05 3.68
C ALA A 28 36.24 30.12 2.57
N ALA A 29 36.85 30.17 1.37
CA ALA A 29 36.49 29.28 0.26
C ALA A 29 36.73 27.81 0.60
N ILE A 30 37.84 27.48 1.28
CA ILE A 30 38.14 26.12 1.73
C ILE A 30 37.06 25.62 2.71
N ILE A 31 36.66 26.44 3.68
CA ILE A 31 35.63 26.06 4.66
C ILE A 31 34.28 25.78 3.97
N ILE A 32 33.87 26.63 3.04
CA ILE A 32 32.62 26.45 2.27
C ILE A 32 32.68 25.16 1.45
N SER A 33 33.83 24.85 0.83
CA SER A 33 33.99 23.64 0.02
C SER A 33 33.87 22.36 0.85
N ILE A 34 34.43 22.34 2.07
CA ILE A 34 34.33 21.20 2.99
C ILE A 34 32.88 20.99 3.41
N LEU A 35 32.15 22.07 3.70
CA LEU A 35 30.72 22.00 4.06
C LEU A 35 29.87 21.46 2.90
N ALA A 36 30.15 21.89 1.66
CA ALA A 36 29.44 21.41 0.47
C ALA A 36 29.66 19.90 0.24
N ILE A 37 30.88 19.41 0.46
CA ILE A 37 31.20 17.98 0.37
C ILE A 37 30.43 17.20 1.43
N LEU A 38 30.44 17.65 2.69
CA LEU A 38 29.71 17.00 3.79
C LEU A 38 28.19 16.98 3.55
N GLY A 39 27.62 18.08 3.04
CA GLY A 39 26.22 18.14 2.64
C GLY A 39 25.87 17.15 1.52
N SER A 40 26.77 16.96 0.55
CA SER A 40 26.59 15.99 -0.53
C SER A 40 26.60 14.55 -0.02
N PHE A 41 27.48 14.20 0.92
CA PHE A 41 27.46 12.88 1.56
C PHE A 41 26.19 12.65 2.38
N PHE A 42 25.71 13.67 3.10
CA PHE A 42 24.50 13.57 3.90
C PHE A 42 23.25 13.34 3.05
N THR A 43 23.11 14.07 1.95
CA THR A 43 21.99 13.91 1.00
C THR A 43 21.99 12.54 0.33
N VAL A 44 23.14 12.04 -0.13
CA VAL A 44 23.27 10.70 -0.73
C VAL A 44 22.95 9.59 0.28
N PHE A 45 23.38 9.74 1.54
CA PHE A 45 23.10 8.76 2.59
C PHE A 45 21.59 8.69 2.92
N TRP A 46 20.94 9.85 3.03
CA TRP A 46 19.48 9.92 3.24
C TRP A 46 18.70 9.42 2.02
N GLN A 47 19.11 9.79 0.82
CA GLN A 47 18.45 9.40 -0.42
C GLN A 47 18.60 7.91 -0.71
N GLY A 48 19.78 7.32 -0.44
CA GLY A 48 20.01 5.88 -0.60
C GLY A 48 19.11 5.02 0.30
N ARG A 49 18.88 5.46 1.54
CA ARG A 49 17.96 4.77 2.47
C ARG A 49 16.50 4.90 2.02
N GLN A 50 16.12 6.03 1.44
CA GLN A 50 14.75 6.27 0.97
C GLN A 50 14.44 5.57 -0.37
N SER A 51 15.42 5.45 -1.26
CA SER A 51 15.24 4.82 -2.58
C SER A 51 15.05 3.29 -2.52
N ALA A 52 15.68 2.60 -1.57
CA ALA A 52 15.51 1.15 -1.41
C ALA A 52 14.07 0.78 -1.00
N ASN A 53 13.47 1.54 -0.08
CA ASN A 53 12.08 1.33 0.34
C ASN A 53 11.09 1.70 -0.78
N ARG A 54 11.36 2.75 -1.57
CA ARG A 54 10.50 3.15 -2.69
C ARG A 54 10.46 2.09 -3.80
N GLN A 55 11.58 1.45 -4.13
CA GLN A 55 11.60 0.37 -5.12
C GLN A 55 10.78 -0.85 -4.69
N LYS A 56 10.82 -1.20 -3.40
CA LYS A 56 10.01 -2.32 -2.88
C LYS A 56 8.52 -2.03 -2.94
N ILE A 57 8.11 -0.82 -2.55
CA ILE A 57 6.71 -0.37 -2.60
C ILE A 57 6.19 -0.34 -4.03
N ASP A 58 7.00 0.14 -4.99
CA ASP A 58 6.64 0.18 -6.41
C ASP A 58 6.44 -1.23 -6.99
N LEU A 59 7.34 -2.17 -6.65
CA LEU A 59 7.24 -3.56 -7.09
C LEU A 59 6.01 -4.25 -6.51
N GLU A 60 5.74 -4.07 -5.20
CA GLU A 60 4.56 -4.62 -4.55
C GLU A 60 3.28 -4.07 -5.18
N SER A 61 3.19 -2.75 -5.41
CA SER A 61 2.05 -2.10 -6.06
C SER A 61 1.75 -2.67 -7.45
N ILE A 62 2.78 -2.99 -8.24
CA ILE A 62 2.63 -3.66 -9.55
C ILE A 62 2.01 -5.05 -9.38
N PHE A 63 2.49 -5.86 -8.44
CA PHE A 63 1.91 -7.18 -8.18
C PHE A 63 0.46 -7.09 -7.69
N TYR A 64 0.14 -6.14 -6.79
CA TYR A 64 -1.24 -5.91 -6.35
C TYR A 64 -2.14 -5.53 -7.53
N LYS A 65 -1.69 -4.63 -8.39
CA LYS A 65 -2.45 -4.22 -9.57
C LYS A 65 -2.67 -5.40 -10.51
N ASP A 66 -1.62 -6.13 -10.85
CA ASP A 66 -1.69 -7.23 -11.82
C ASP A 66 -2.55 -8.39 -11.32
N ILE A 67 -2.53 -8.66 -10.01
CA ILE A 67 -3.35 -9.71 -9.40
C ILE A 67 -4.81 -9.28 -9.30
N TYR A 68 -5.10 -8.08 -8.77
CA TYR A 68 -6.46 -7.75 -8.32
C TYR A 68 -7.26 -6.85 -9.27
N TRP A 69 -6.63 -6.11 -10.20
CA TRP A 69 -7.34 -5.11 -11.00
C TRP A 69 -8.54 -5.68 -11.79
N ASP A 70 -8.32 -6.79 -12.49
CA ASP A 70 -9.38 -7.43 -13.30
C ASP A 70 -10.50 -7.98 -12.42
N TYR A 71 -10.16 -8.48 -11.22
CA TYR A 71 -11.17 -8.94 -10.26
C TYR A 71 -12.06 -7.80 -9.77
N LEU A 72 -11.45 -6.70 -9.33
CA LEU A 72 -12.17 -5.57 -8.74
C LEU A 72 -13.01 -4.80 -9.76
N VAL A 73 -12.49 -4.60 -10.97
CA VAL A 73 -13.15 -3.75 -11.97
C VAL A 73 -14.17 -4.53 -12.80
N LYS A 74 -13.94 -5.83 -12.98
CA LYS A 74 -14.69 -6.61 -13.97
C LYS A 74 -15.29 -7.89 -13.40
N LYS A 75 -14.47 -8.84 -12.95
CA LYS A 75 -14.95 -10.21 -12.65
C LYS A 75 -15.92 -10.25 -11.47
N LEU A 76 -15.65 -9.53 -10.38
CA LEU A 76 -16.56 -9.48 -9.22
C LEU A 76 -17.88 -8.77 -9.57
N PRO A 77 -17.88 -7.58 -10.21
CA PRO A 77 -19.12 -6.95 -10.65
C PRO A 77 -19.93 -7.81 -11.65
N GLU A 78 -19.26 -8.42 -12.63
CA GLU A 78 -19.91 -9.25 -13.64
C GLU A 78 -20.50 -10.53 -13.03
N SER A 79 -19.74 -11.22 -12.17
CA SER A 79 -20.22 -12.44 -11.49
C SER A 79 -21.40 -12.16 -10.56
N ARG A 80 -21.41 -11.00 -9.87
CA ARG A 80 -22.53 -10.57 -9.03
C ARG A 80 -23.84 -10.38 -9.80
N ASN A 81 -23.79 -9.96 -11.07
CA ASN A 81 -25.00 -9.79 -11.89
C ASN A 81 -25.75 -11.09 -12.20
N PHE A 82 -25.09 -12.25 -12.04
CA PHE A 82 -25.73 -13.55 -12.17
C PHE A 82 -26.49 -13.96 -10.90
N VAL A 83 -26.19 -13.35 -9.76
CA VAL A 83 -26.89 -13.62 -8.51
C VAL A 83 -28.28 -13.01 -8.60
N GLN A 84 -29.28 -13.89 -8.68
CA GLN A 84 -30.65 -13.50 -8.91
C GLN A 84 -31.60 -14.24 -7.98
N HIS A 85 -32.67 -13.53 -7.64
CA HIS A 85 -33.79 -14.12 -6.94
C HIS A 85 -34.67 -14.92 -7.92
N ASN A 86 -34.76 -16.23 -7.73
CA ASN A 86 -35.65 -17.09 -8.51
C ASN A 86 -37.06 -17.12 -7.87
N THR A 87 -37.99 -16.38 -8.47
CA THR A 87 -39.38 -16.29 -7.99
C THR A 87 -40.16 -17.60 -8.08
N VAL A 88 -39.74 -18.55 -8.93
CA VAL A 88 -40.40 -19.87 -9.07
C VAL A 88 -40.00 -20.79 -7.92
N GLU A 89 -38.74 -20.76 -7.51
CA GLU A 89 -38.18 -21.63 -6.46
C GLU A 89 -38.10 -20.94 -5.09
N ASN A 90 -38.44 -19.65 -5.03
CA ASN A 90 -38.42 -18.81 -3.84
C ASN A 90 -37.06 -18.80 -3.12
N ARG A 91 -35.97 -18.85 -3.90
CA ARG A 91 -34.57 -18.93 -3.43
C ARG A 91 -33.63 -18.07 -4.26
N ILE A 92 -32.44 -17.84 -3.72
CA ILE A 92 -31.34 -17.17 -4.41
C ILE A 92 -30.63 -18.19 -5.31
N THR A 93 -30.31 -17.81 -6.55
CA THR A 93 -29.64 -18.66 -7.54
C THR A 93 -28.53 -17.91 -8.25
N GLY A 94 -27.65 -18.62 -8.96
CA GLY A 94 -26.57 -18.01 -9.76
C GLY A 94 -25.36 -17.55 -8.93
N THR A 95 -25.16 -18.14 -7.76
CA THR A 95 -24.03 -17.85 -6.86
C THR A 95 -22.73 -18.53 -7.25
N ASP A 96 -22.77 -19.57 -8.10
CA ASP A 96 -21.60 -20.36 -8.49
C ASP A 96 -20.50 -19.49 -9.11
N ASN A 97 -20.86 -18.60 -10.04
CA ASN A 97 -19.89 -17.74 -10.73
C ASN A 97 -19.11 -16.85 -9.76
N ILE A 98 -19.78 -16.25 -8.76
CA ILE A 98 -19.09 -15.38 -7.81
C ILE A 98 -18.26 -16.21 -6.82
N ILE A 99 -18.73 -17.38 -6.42
CA ILE A 99 -17.94 -18.33 -5.61
C ILE A 99 -16.66 -18.75 -6.34
N ASP A 100 -16.75 -19.04 -7.63
CA ASP A 100 -15.60 -19.38 -8.46
C ASP A 100 -14.60 -18.22 -8.55
N GLU A 101 -15.08 -16.98 -8.75
CA GLU A 101 -14.22 -15.81 -8.77
C GLU A 101 -13.54 -15.55 -7.41
N LEU A 102 -14.25 -15.70 -6.28
CA LEU A 102 -13.66 -15.59 -4.94
C LEU A 102 -12.56 -16.66 -4.71
N ASN A 103 -12.79 -17.88 -5.18
CA ASN A 103 -11.82 -18.97 -5.16
C ASN A 103 -10.57 -18.63 -6.00
N ASN A 104 -10.77 -18.08 -7.19
CA ASN A 104 -9.68 -17.65 -8.07
C ASN A 104 -8.83 -16.53 -7.42
N ILE A 105 -9.46 -15.56 -6.76
CA ILE A 105 -8.74 -14.51 -6.04
C ILE A 105 -7.85 -15.10 -4.95
N ARG A 106 -8.34 -16.05 -4.14
CA ARG A 106 -7.52 -16.70 -3.10
C ARG A 106 -6.32 -17.44 -3.70
N ARG A 107 -6.54 -18.14 -4.81
CA ARG A 107 -5.48 -18.86 -5.53
C ARG A 107 -4.44 -17.90 -6.09
N ASP A 108 -4.84 -16.79 -6.68
CA ASP A 108 -3.90 -15.81 -7.24
C ASP A 108 -3.19 -15.01 -6.13
N SER A 109 -3.80 -14.95 -4.94
CA SER A 109 -3.21 -14.34 -3.73
C SER A 109 -2.09 -15.18 -3.09
N LEU A 110 -1.86 -16.44 -3.52
CA LEU A 110 -0.86 -17.35 -2.94
C LEU A 110 0.55 -16.75 -2.88
N PHE A 111 0.90 -15.85 -3.80
CA PHE A 111 2.17 -15.14 -3.77
C PHE A 111 2.39 -14.41 -2.43
N PHE A 112 1.33 -13.77 -1.90
CA PHE A 112 1.40 -13.01 -0.66
C PHE A 112 1.62 -13.89 0.56
N LYS A 113 1.30 -15.19 0.51
CA LYS A 113 1.66 -16.11 1.59
C LYS A 113 3.16 -16.08 1.92
N PHE A 114 4.01 -15.85 0.92
CA PHE A 114 5.46 -15.86 1.08
C PHE A 114 6.07 -14.47 1.28
N THR A 115 5.35 -13.41 0.90
CA THR A 115 5.86 -12.03 0.92
C THR A 115 5.20 -11.14 1.96
N ASN A 116 3.94 -11.43 2.32
CA ASN A 116 3.15 -10.73 3.32
C ASN A 116 2.04 -11.66 3.88
N GLU A 117 2.44 -12.56 4.78
CA GLU A 117 1.57 -13.61 5.34
C GLU A 117 0.33 -13.04 6.02
N ASN A 118 0.46 -11.96 6.81
CA ASN A 118 -0.67 -11.33 7.49
C ASN A 118 -1.74 -10.86 6.48
N PHE A 119 -1.32 -10.17 5.40
CA PHE A 119 -2.26 -9.76 4.37
C PHE A 119 -2.92 -10.97 3.71
N TYR A 120 -2.14 -12.01 3.40
CA TYR A 120 -2.65 -13.23 2.78
C TYR A 120 -3.71 -13.94 3.65
N GLU A 121 -3.47 -14.05 4.96
CA GLU A 121 -4.42 -14.64 5.89
C GLU A 121 -5.71 -13.84 5.95
N GLU A 122 -5.60 -12.52 6.14
CA GLU A 122 -6.75 -11.63 6.26
C GLU A 122 -7.62 -11.61 4.97
N ILE A 123 -7.00 -11.53 3.78
CA ILE A 123 -7.75 -11.53 2.52
C ILE A 123 -8.42 -12.87 2.27
N CYS A 124 -7.75 -13.99 2.59
CA CYS A 124 -8.34 -15.31 2.45
C CYS A 124 -9.54 -15.52 3.38
N GLU A 125 -9.44 -15.04 4.63
CA GLU A 125 -10.53 -15.10 5.59
C GLU A 125 -11.75 -14.29 5.09
N LYS A 126 -11.55 -13.05 4.64
CA LYS A 126 -12.65 -12.22 4.11
C LYS A 126 -13.32 -12.86 2.89
N LEU A 127 -12.53 -13.38 1.95
CA LEU A 127 -13.05 -14.06 0.76
C LEU A 127 -13.81 -15.33 1.13
N GLN A 128 -13.33 -16.09 2.12
CA GLN A 128 -14.02 -17.29 2.61
C GLN A 128 -15.33 -16.96 3.33
N ASN A 129 -15.36 -15.92 4.14
CA ASN A 129 -16.59 -15.47 4.79
C ASN A 129 -17.66 -15.07 3.76
N LEU A 130 -17.25 -14.39 2.69
CA LEU A 130 -18.17 -14.00 1.61
C LEU A 130 -18.65 -15.21 0.80
N GLU A 131 -17.77 -16.17 0.49
CA GLU A 131 -18.17 -17.43 -0.14
C GLU A 131 -19.18 -18.19 0.74
N ASP A 132 -18.90 -18.33 2.04
CA ASP A 132 -19.80 -18.97 2.99
C ASP A 132 -21.18 -18.31 2.99
N LYS A 133 -21.23 -16.99 2.84
CA LYS A 133 -22.49 -16.22 2.72
C LYS A 133 -23.24 -16.62 1.44
N TYR A 134 -22.56 -16.69 0.30
CA TYR A 134 -23.15 -17.13 -0.97
C TYR A 134 -23.60 -18.60 -0.96
N VAL A 135 -22.82 -19.50 -0.35
CA VAL A 135 -23.17 -20.93 -0.21
C VAL A 135 -24.41 -21.11 0.65
N LYS A 136 -24.56 -20.32 1.72
CA LYS A 136 -25.75 -20.34 2.58
C LYS A 136 -26.98 -19.72 1.90
N ALA A 137 -26.77 -18.80 0.95
CA ALA A 137 -27.83 -18.09 0.24
C ALA A 137 -28.75 -19.01 -0.57
N ASP A 138 -28.21 -20.11 -1.11
CA ASP A 138 -28.97 -21.12 -1.88
C ASP A 138 -30.14 -21.73 -1.08
N LYS A 139 -30.07 -21.66 0.26
CA LYS A 139 -31.11 -22.15 1.19
C LYS A 139 -32.01 -21.04 1.74
N MET A 140 -31.82 -19.79 1.31
CA MET A 140 -32.43 -18.62 1.91
C MET A 140 -33.74 -18.25 1.20
N ILE A 141 -34.77 -17.91 1.99
CA ILE A 141 -36.11 -17.52 1.53
C ILE A 141 -36.17 -16.03 1.17
N LEU A 142 -37.04 -15.71 0.21
CA LEU A 142 -37.24 -14.41 -0.47
C LEU A 142 -37.28 -13.18 0.45
N GLU A 143 -37.92 -13.28 1.62
CA GLU A 143 -38.07 -12.15 2.56
C GLU A 143 -36.75 -11.60 3.09
N LYS A 144 -35.65 -12.35 2.97
CA LYS A 144 -34.32 -11.93 3.41
C LYS A 144 -33.37 -11.52 2.29
N TYR A 145 -33.89 -11.37 1.06
CA TYR A 145 -33.05 -11.04 -0.09
C TYR A 145 -32.38 -9.66 0.03
N ASP A 146 -33.11 -8.65 0.52
CA ASP A 146 -32.57 -7.31 0.71
C ASP A 146 -31.50 -7.26 1.80
N GLU A 147 -31.75 -7.95 2.93
CA GLU A 147 -30.77 -8.12 4.02
C GLU A 147 -29.51 -8.84 3.53
N PHE A 148 -29.69 -9.90 2.74
CA PHE A 148 -28.58 -10.62 2.11
C PHE A 148 -27.73 -9.71 1.22
N ASN A 149 -28.35 -8.89 0.36
CA ASN A 149 -27.61 -7.97 -0.51
C ASN A 149 -26.85 -6.91 0.27
N LEU A 150 -27.45 -6.35 1.33
CA LEU A 150 -26.78 -5.37 2.19
C LEU A 150 -25.53 -5.97 2.84
N GLU A 151 -25.63 -7.15 3.44
CA GLU A 151 -24.48 -7.80 4.06
C GLU A 151 -23.39 -8.14 3.04
N VAL A 152 -23.76 -8.64 1.86
CA VAL A 152 -22.83 -8.91 0.77
C VAL A 152 -22.11 -7.64 0.31
N ASP A 153 -22.82 -6.52 0.21
CA ASP A 153 -22.24 -5.24 -0.23
C ASP A 153 -21.26 -4.70 0.81
N GLU A 154 -21.55 -4.85 2.10
CA GLU A 154 -20.62 -4.52 3.19
C GLU A 154 -19.35 -5.39 3.09
N MET A 155 -19.50 -6.71 2.95
CA MET A 155 -18.37 -7.63 2.85
C MET A 155 -17.50 -7.37 1.61
N LEU A 156 -18.12 -7.08 0.46
CA LEU A 156 -17.40 -6.69 -0.75
C LEU A 156 -16.67 -5.37 -0.55
N THR A 157 -17.29 -4.39 0.08
CA THR A 157 -16.63 -3.10 0.38
C THR A 157 -15.37 -3.30 1.22
N GLU A 158 -15.43 -4.13 2.26
CA GLU A 158 -14.26 -4.44 3.07
C GLU A 158 -13.13 -5.10 2.27
N ILE A 159 -13.47 -5.99 1.32
CA ILE A 159 -12.48 -6.63 0.43
C ILE A 159 -11.85 -5.58 -0.50
N TYR A 160 -12.64 -4.70 -1.08
CA TYR A 160 -12.15 -3.63 -1.95
C TYR A 160 -11.24 -2.66 -1.19
N ASP A 161 -11.63 -2.25 0.01
CA ASP A 161 -10.86 -1.36 0.87
C ASP A 161 -9.53 -2.00 1.29
N MET A 162 -9.55 -3.30 1.66
CA MET A 162 -8.35 -4.04 2.02
C MET A 162 -7.34 -4.11 0.85
N ILE A 163 -7.81 -4.42 -0.36
CA ILE A 163 -6.92 -4.53 -1.53
C ILE A 163 -6.39 -3.15 -1.94
N THR A 164 -7.24 -2.11 -1.90
CA THR A 164 -6.87 -0.77 -2.39
C THR A 164 -6.04 0.04 -1.38
N SER A 165 -6.23 -0.15 -0.07
CA SER A 165 -5.38 0.46 0.97
C SER A 165 -3.92 -0.01 0.86
N LYS A 166 -3.69 -1.30 0.59
CA LYS A 166 -2.36 -1.84 0.30
C LYS A 166 -1.76 -1.27 -0.98
N TYR A 167 -2.57 -1.13 -2.04
CA TYR A 167 -2.12 -0.53 -3.31
C TYR A 167 -1.67 0.94 -3.15
N THR A 168 -2.34 1.71 -2.30
CA THR A 168 -2.05 3.14 -2.09
C THR A 168 -0.98 3.43 -1.04
N GLY A 169 -0.49 2.40 -0.33
CA GLY A 169 0.57 2.55 0.67
C GLY A 169 0.15 3.28 1.94
N SER A 170 -1.16 3.36 2.24
CA SER A 170 -1.69 4.13 3.39
C SER A 170 -1.38 3.53 4.76
N ASP A 171 -0.74 2.37 4.84
CA ASP A 171 -0.40 1.69 6.11
C ASP A 171 0.85 2.25 6.80
N THR A 172 1.51 3.29 6.26
CA THR A 172 2.68 3.89 6.90
C THR A 172 2.38 4.88 8.03
N ASP A 173 1.13 5.06 8.47
CA ASP A 173 0.77 6.11 9.45
C ASP A 173 0.19 5.59 10.78
N LYS A 174 0.37 4.30 11.10
CA LYS A 174 0.04 3.75 12.41
C LYS A 174 1.13 2.79 12.90
N SER A 175 2.26 3.36 13.31
CA SER A 175 3.31 2.71 14.11
C SER A 175 3.85 3.67 15.15
#